data_AF-W9WG02-F1
#
_entry.id   AF-W9WG02-F1
#
_cell.length_a   1.000
_cell.length_b   1.000
_cell.length_c   1.000
_cell.angle_alpha   90.00
_cell.angle_beta   90.00
_cell.angle_gamma   90.00
#
_symmetry.space_group_name_H-M   'P 1'
#
loop_
_entity.id
_entity.type
_entity.pdbx_description
1 polymer ?
#
loop_
_entity_poly.entity_id
_entity_poly.type
_entity_poly.pdbx_seq_one_letter_code
_entity_poly.pdbx_strand_id
1 'polypeptide(L)'
;MQAKELLAQQESPSLVSVNPSFGGGPDERRSLDYWLDQTGPTVANYGPNFGFWCGLIPMWAWRSDIIRHLLVATTLSDQQLGLYRTATSSDLSPPVIWHYHAAIQRMATATQPDKFCWTPASMLAWVFELLQKDYSAAKIHVQAASRLLSELEAPSNKLEKSMLGLLTEIKSVVQHCASYTKAICEDNFDLLKTLADEPIVARTEDLIIPPVQSLIHARDLLLDSISRYLASEKTDHSAQLQRLYIKSWLKATRSYCSRSTREPHVYKKTVQLCFNLGMAFLPESEAGTFSCQATPNAVEHLLEAYERLVVEKQTRGSGPDNDSIDEMIVMALELIIGQVHHVHLRARAALLLQKLTAHHEKVAIHPGWPDGTFD
;
A
#
# COMPACT_ATOMS: atom_id res chain seq x y z
N MET A 1 32.86 -13.93 48.95
CA MET A 1 31.41 -13.69 49.10
C MET A 1 30.85 -12.59 48.19
N GLN A 2 31.66 -11.85 47.40
CA GLN A 2 31.18 -10.73 46.57
C GLN A 2 31.08 -11.00 45.05
N ALA A 3 31.40 -12.22 44.58
CA ALA A 3 31.31 -12.57 43.16
C ALA A 3 30.05 -13.37 42.78
N LYS A 4 29.25 -13.80 43.77
CA LYS A 4 28.01 -14.59 43.55
C LYS A 4 26.73 -13.73 43.55
N GLU A 5 26.77 -12.48 44.02
CA GLU A 5 25.61 -11.57 44.01
C GLU A 5 25.49 -10.77 42.70
N LEU A 6 26.58 -10.59 41.94
CA LEU A 6 26.55 -9.88 40.66
C LEU A 6 26.08 -10.74 39.47
N LEU A 7 25.94 -12.05 39.66
CA LEU A 7 25.39 -12.97 38.65
C LEU A 7 23.90 -13.26 38.86
N ALA A 8 23.28 -12.69 39.90
CA ALA A 8 21.86 -12.88 40.21
C ALA A 8 20.94 -11.78 39.62
N GLN A 9 21.49 -10.77 38.95
CA GLN A 9 20.74 -9.68 38.31
C GLN A 9 20.80 -9.69 36.78
N GLN A 10 21.26 -10.79 36.18
CA GLN A 10 21.05 -11.00 34.76
C GLN A 10 19.64 -11.58 34.58
N GLU A 11 18.63 -10.71 34.66
CA GLU A 11 17.28 -11.02 34.20
C GLU A 11 17.42 -11.57 32.78
N SER A 12 17.21 -12.88 32.68
CA SER A 12 17.01 -13.53 31.40
C SER A 12 15.85 -12.79 30.72
N PRO A 13 15.95 -12.43 29.42
CA PRO A 13 14.84 -11.79 28.75
C PRO A 13 13.65 -12.73 28.91
N SER A 14 12.68 -12.31 29.71
CA SER A 14 11.49 -13.08 30.02
C SER A 14 10.90 -13.50 28.69
N LEU A 15 10.93 -14.80 28.40
CA LEU A 15 10.14 -15.38 27.32
C LEU A 15 8.70 -15.05 27.65
N VAL A 16 8.22 -13.92 27.12
CA VAL A 16 6.85 -13.45 27.24
C VAL A 16 5.98 -14.63 26.83
N SER A 17 5.19 -15.15 27.76
CA SER A 17 4.33 -16.29 27.50
C SER A 17 3.41 -15.93 26.34
N VAL A 18 3.62 -16.55 25.18
CA VAL A 18 2.73 -16.37 24.05
C VAL A 18 1.39 -16.98 24.47
N ASN A 19 0.37 -16.14 24.60
CA ASN A 19 -0.97 -16.61 24.91
C ASN A 19 -1.40 -17.52 23.75
N PRO A 20 -1.79 -18.79 23.99
CA PRO A 20 -2.16 -19.71 22.91
C PRO A 20 -3.41 -19.25 22.14
N SER A 21 -4.19 -18.31 22.67
CA SER A 21 -5.32 -17.69 21.99
C SER A 21 -5.03 -16.24 21.57
N PHE A 22 -5.37 -15.91 20.32
CA PHE A 22 -5.32 -14.54 19.83
C PHE A 22 -6.45 -13.74 20.47
N GLY A 23 -6.10 -13.00 21.52
CA GLY A 23 -7.06 -12.23 22.28
C GLY A 23 -8.09 -13.06 23.04
N GLY A 24 -9.17 -12.40 23.47
CA GLY A 24 -10.21 -12.97 24.32
C GLY A 24 -11.60 -13.03 23.69
N GLY A 25 -11.82 -12.34 22.56
CA GLY A 25 -13.12 -12.28 21.87
C GLY A 25 -13.14 -12.99 20.51
N PRO A 26 -14.29 -13.56 20.09
CA PRO A 26 -14.43 -14.20 18.78
C PRO A 26 -14.17 -13.23 17.61
N ASP A 27 -14.45 -11.94 17.80
CA ASP A 27 -14.21 -10.91 16.78
C ASP A 27 -12.72 -10.64 16.53
N GLU A 28 -11.86 -10.83 17.52
CA GLU A 28 -10.42 -10.58 17.36
C GLU A 28 -9.78 -11.63 16.45
N ARG A 29 -10.12 -12.91 16.66
CA ARG A 29 -9.62 -14.00 15.83
C ARG A 29 -10.13 -13.91 14.39
N ARG A 30 -11.43 -13.66 14.21
CA ARG A 30 -12.02 -13.41 12.88
C ARG A 30 -11.35 -12.23 12.17
N SER A 31 -11.00 -11.19 12.91
CA SER A 31 -10.30 -10.03 12.35
C SER A 31 -8.87 -10.36 11.94
N LEU A 32 -8.15 -11.20 12.70
CA LEU A 32 -6.84 -11.68 12.29
C LEU A 32 -6.91 -12.53 11.02
N ASP A 33 -7.86 -13.47 10.94
CA ASP A 33 -8.05 -14.30 9.76
C ASP A 33 -8.34 -13.44 8.52
N TYR A 34 -9.21 -12.44 8.68
CA TYR A 34 -9.50 -11.48 7.62
C TYR A 34 -8.29 -10.59 7.29
N TRP A 35 -7.49 -10.17 8.27
CA TRP A 35 -6.27 -9.40 8.01
C TRP A 35 -5.31 -10.19 7.10
N LEU A 36 -5.07 -11.46 7.43
CA LEU A 36 -4.15 -12.32 6.69
C LEU A 36 -4.64 -12.59 5.26
N ASP A 37 -5.94 -12.80 5.09
CA ASP A 37 -6.55 -13.09 3.79
C ASP A 37 -6.73 -11.82 2.91
N GLN A 38 -7.05 -10.69 3.54
CA GLN A 38 -7.65 -9.55 2.85
C GLN A 38 -6.97 -8.20 3.16
N THR A 39 -7.00 -7.72 4.41
CA THR A 39 -6.57 -6.34 4.73
C THR A 39 -5.06 -6.16 4.59
N GLY A 40 -4.26 -7.05 5.17
CA GLY A 40 -2.80 -7.01 5.09
C GLY A 40 -2.29 -7.00 3.64
N PRO A 41 -2.70 -7.94 2.78
CA PRO A 41 -2.35 -7.94 1.36
C PRO A 41 -2.78 -6.66 0.63
N THR A 42 -3.95 -6.10 0.96
CA THR A 42 -4.44 -4.86 0.36
C THR A 42 -3.56 -3.67 0.71
N VAL A 43 -3.15 -3.54 1.98
CA VAL A 43 -2.23 -2.49 2.43
C VAL A 43 -0.84 -2.69 1.80
N ALA A 44 -0.37 -3.95 1.74
CA ALA A 44 0.91 -4.31 1.15
C ALA A 44 1.00 -4.03 -0.35
N ASN A 45 -0.10 -3.93 -1.08
CA ASN A 45 -0.06 -3.61 -2.51
C ASN A 45 0.49 -2.21 -2.77
N TYR A 46 0.42 -1.28 -1.82
CA TYR A 46 0.90 0.10 -2.01
C TYR A 46 2.42 0.28 -1.96
N GLY A 47 3.22 -0.76 -1.69
CA GLY A 47 4.68 -0.64 -1.69
C GLY A 47 5.43 -1.92 -1.32
N PRO A 48 6.78 -1.92 -1.31
CA PRO A 48 7.64 -3.10 -1.16
C PRO A 48 7.68 -3.68 0.27
N ASN A 49 6.56 -3.65 1.00
CA ASN A 49 6.50 -3.90 2.44
C ASN A 49 5.57 -5.08 2.78
N PHE A 50 5.49 -6.08 1.91
CA PHE A 50 4.59 -7.23 2.10
C PHE A 50 4.93 -8.01 3.38
N GLY A 51 6.21 -8.27 3.64
CA GLY A 51 6.68 -8.95 4.86
C GLY A 51 6.23 -8.25 6.14
N PHE A 52 6.28 -6.92 6.16
CA PHE A 52 5.87 -6.13 7.29
C PHE A 52 4.37 -6.28 7.57
N TRP A 53 3.52 -6.01 6.57
CA TRP A 53 2.06 -6.00 6.76
C TRP A 53 1.48 -7.41 6.94
N CYS A 54 2.01 -8.40 6.23
CA CYS A 54 1.46 -9.77 6.22
C CYS A 54 2.17 -10.73 7.17
N GLY A 55 3.37 -10.40 7.66
CA GLY A 55 4.15 -11.22 8.57
C GLY A 55 4.40 -10.55 9.92
N LEU A 56 5.10 -9.41 9.92
CA LEU A 56 5.53 -8.74 11.14
C LEU A 56 4.36 -8.27 12.01
N ILE A 57 3.39 -7.56 11.41
CA ILE A 57 2.22 -7.02 12.11
C ILE A 57 1.40 -8.12 12.79
N PRO A 58 0.98 -9.22 12.11
CA PRO A 58 0.31 -10.34 12.76
C PRO A 58 1.12 -10.93 13.92
N MET A 59 2.41 -11.20 13.71
CA MET A 59 3.28 -11.73 14.77
C MET A 59 3.34 -10.81 15.99
N TRP A 60 3.37 -9.50 15.78
CA TRP A 60 3.40 -8.53 16.86
C TRP A 60 2.06 -8.34 17.54
N ALA A 61 0.95 -8.49 16.83
CA ALA A 61 -0.38 -8.52 17.41
C ALA A 61 -0.55 -9.70 18.40
N TRP A 62 0.18 -10.80 18.24
CA TRP A 62 0.21 -11.89 19.24
C TRP A 62 0.93 -11.52 20.54
N ARG A 63 1.81 -10.52 20.50
CA ARG A 63 2.69 -10.14 21.63
C ARG A 63 2.27 -8.83 22.30
N SER A 64 1.55 -7.97 21.59
CA SER A 64 1.18 -6.63 22.06
C SER A 64 -0.31 -6.37 21.90
N ASP A 65 -0.97 -6.09 23.01
CA ASP A 65 -2.37 -5.68 23.05
C ASP A 65 -2.62 -4.41 22.23
N ILE A 66 -1.69 -3.47 22.23
CA ILE A 66 -1.81 -2.22 21.46
C ILE A 66 -1.95 -2.54 19.96
N ILE A 67 -1.04 -3.37 19.45
CA ILE A 67 -1.01 -3.76 18.04
C ILE A 67 -2.20 -4.65 17.70
N ARG A 68 -2.57 -5.57 18.59
CA ARG A 68 -3.78 -6.40 18.43
C ARG A 68 -5.02 -5.53 18.28
N HIS A 69 -5.22 -4.59 19.19
CA HIS A 69 -6.37 -3.69 19.14
C HIS A 69 -6.38 -2.84 17.87
N LEU A 70 -5.23 -2.30 17.44
CA LEU A 70 -5.14 -1.54 16.19
C LEU A 70 -5.37 -2.42 14.96
N LEU A 71 -4.81 -3.63 14.91
CA LEU A 71 -5.04 -4.58 13.82
C LEU A 71 -6.53 -4.88 13.70
N VAL A 72 -7.21 -5.18 14.81
CA VAL A 72 -8.65 -5.45 14.83
C VAL A 72 -9.44 -4.21 14.39
N ALA A 73 -9.14 -3.03 14.91
CA ALA A 73 -9.80 -1.79 14.51
C ALA A 73 -9.64 -1.50 13.01
N THR A 74 -8.42 -1.61 12.49
CA THR A 74 -8.11 -1.41 11.05
C THR A 74 -8.82 -2.43 10.18
N THR A 75 -8.84 -3.70 10.59
CA THR A 75 -9.52 -4.78 9.85
C THR A 75 -11.02 -4.55 9.80
N LEU A 76 -11.65 -4.26 10.95
CA LEU A 76 -13.09 -4.00 11.02
C LEU A 76 -13.45 -2.71 10.25
N SER A 77 -12.59 -1.69 10.29
CA SER A 77 -12.75 -0.46 9.51
C SER A 77 -12.65 -0.76 8.00
N ASP A 78 -11.69 -1.57 7.55
CA ASP A 78 -11.59 -2.01 6.16
C ASP A 78 -12.81 -2.84 5.73
N GLN A 79 -13.35 -3.70 6.60
CA GLN A 79 -14.60 -4.42 6.33
C GLN A 79 -15.80 -3.47 6.16
N GLN A 80 -15.87 -2.40 6.96
CA GLN A 80 -17.03 -1.49 7.01
C GLN A 80 -16.98 -0.37 5.99
N LEU A 81 -15.80 0.24 5.81
CA LEU A 81 -15.56 1.36 4.91
C LEU A 81 -15.13 0.89 3.52
N GLY A 82 -14.60 -0.34 3.43
CA GLY A 82 -14.24 -1.01 2.20
C GLY A 82 -13.17 -0.26 1.40
N LEU A 83 -11.87 -0.44 1.70
CA LEU A 83 -10.84 -0.03 0.74
C LEU A 83 -11.06 -0.82 -0.55
N TYR A 84 -11.61 -0.13 -1.53
CA TYR A 84 -12.04 -0.71 -2.79
C TYR A 84 -13.16 -1.77 -2.64
N ARG A 85 -13.77 -1.96 -1.46
CA ARG A 85 -14.84 -2.94 -1.22
C ARG A 85 -16.19 -2.26 -0.96
N THR A 86 -17.22 -3.09 -0.87
CA THR A 86 -18.55 -2.70 -0.42
C THR A 86 -18.47 -2.05 0.95
N ALA A 87 -18.62 -0.72 1.01
CA ALA A 87 -18.85 -0.06 2.28
C ALA A 87 -20.20 -0.55 2.83
N THR A 88 -20.18 -1.22 3.97
CA THR A 88 -21.41 -1.66 4.65
C THR A 88 -21.99 -0.57 5.54
N SER A 89 -21.21 0.48 5.83
CA SER A 89 -21.60 1.60 6.68
C SER A 89 -20.86 2.88 6.27
N SER A 90 -21.49 4.04 6.48
CA SER A 90 -20.82 5.35 6.43
C SER A 90 -20.07 5.67 7.72
N ASP A 91 -20.47 5.03 8.83
CA ASP A 91 -19.97 5.29 10.17
C ASP A 91 -19.28 4.06 10.75
N LEU A 92 -18.26 4.29 11.59
CA LEU A 92 -17.60 3.22 12.30
C LEU A 92 -18.49 2.63 13.39
N SER A 93 -18.57 1.30 13.43
CA SER A 93 -19.29 0.61 14.50
C SER A 93 -18.63 0.85 15.88
N PRO A 94 -19.38 0.76 16.98
CA PRO A 94 -18.83 0.89 18.33
C PRO A 94 -17.64 -0.04 18.63
N PRO A 95 -17.60 -1.32 18.17
CA PRO A 95 -16.43 -2.17 18.33
C PRO A 95 -15.15 -1.60 17.70
N VAL A 96 -15.24 -1.01 16.50
CA VAL A 96 -14.08 -0.39 15.84
C VAL A 96 -13.51 0.73 16.70
N ILE A 97 -14.39 1.63 17.14
CA ILE A 97 -14.03 2.78 17.97
C ILE A 97 -13.44 2.32 19.31
N TRP A 98 -14.04 1.31 19.93
CA TRP A 98 -13.56 0.75 21.18
C TRP A 98 -12.15 0.17 21.04
N HIS A 99 -11.89 -0.66 20.02
CA HIS A 99 -10.56 -1.22 19.79
C HIS A 99 -9.52 -0.11 19.54
N TYR A 100 -9.84 0.86 18.67
CA TYR A 100 -8.93 1.97 18.40
C TYR A 100 -8.62 2.77 19.67
N HIS A 101 -9.65 3.18 20.42
CA HIS A 101 -9.48 3.94 21.65
C HIS A 101 -8.73 3.15 22.72
N ALA A 102 -8.98 1.84 22.84
CA ALA A 102 -8.29 0.97 23.79
C ALA A 102 -6.79 0.86 23.49
N ALA A 103 -6.37 0.96 22.22
CA ALA A 103 -4.96 1.03 21.85
C ALA A 103 -4.35 2.40 22.18
N ILE A 104 -5.01 3.50 21.77
CA ILE A 104 -4.53 4.86 22.02
C ILE A 104 -4.40 5.13 23.53
N GLN A 105 -5.39 4.72 24.32
CA GLN A 105 -5.37 4.90 25.78
C GLN A 105 -4.20 4.15 26.43
N ARG A 106 -3.89 2.94 25.98
CA ARG A 106 -2.73 2.17 26.47
C ARG A 106 -1.40 2.84 26.13
N MET A 107 -1.26 3.37 24.90
CA MET A 107 -0.08 4.14 24.52
C MET A 107 0.05 5.43 25.36
N ALA A 108 -1.05 6.15 25.57
CA ALA A 108 -1.06 7.43 26.28
C ALA A 108 -0.78 7.30 27.79
N THR A 109 -1.14 6.17 28.40
CA THR A 109 -1.02 5.94 29.86
C THR A 109 0.21 5.13 30.26
N ALA A 110 0.97 4.62 29.29
CA ALA A 110 2.17 3.85 29.58
C ALA A 110 3.27 4.72 30.20
N THR A 111 3.87 4.21 31.28
CA THR A 111 4.96 4.88 32.00
C THR A 111 6.29 4.81 31.25
N GLN A 112 6.47 3.80 30.40
CA GLN A 112 7.64 3.64 29.55
C GLN A 112 7.24 3.24 28.12
N PRO A 113 7.66 4.00 27.10
CA PRO A 113 7.36 3.68 25.71
C PRO A 113 8.23 2.53 25.21
N ASP A 114 7.60 1.40 24.85
CA ASP A 114 8.25 0.40 23.99
C ASP A 114 8.28 0.95 22.56
N LYS A 115 9.34 1.69 22.25
CA LYS A 115 9.52 2.36 20.95
C LYS A 115 9.51 1.38 19.78
N PHE A 116 9.99 0.15 19.99
CA PHE A 116 9.90 -0.90 18.99
C PHE A 116 8.44 -1.20 18.73
N CYS A 117 7.66 -1.59 19.75
CA CYS A 117 6.22 -1.85 19.64
C CYS A 117 5.43 -0.64 19.07
N TRP A 118 5.76 0.57 19.49
CA TRP A 118 4.94 1.75 19.22
C TRP A 118 5.12 2.28 17.80
N THR A 119 6.30 2.07 17.18
CA THR A 119 6.53 2.51 15.80
C THR A 119 5.56 1.86 14.80
N PRO A 120 5.41 0.53 14.72
CA PRO A 120 4.41 -0.11 13.86
C PRO A 120 2.98 0.04 14.38
N ALA A 121 2.77 0.24 15.69
CA ALA A 121 1.45 0.64 16.18
C ALA A 121 1.01 1.98 15.57
N SER A 122 1.89 2.99 15.56
CA SER A 122 1.64 4.25 14.86
C SER A 122 1.45 4.05 13.35
N MET A 123 2.11 3.09 12.72
CA MET A 123 1.84 2.75 11.30
C MET A 123 0.46 2.13 11.08
N LEU A 124 -0.01 1.26 11.99
CA LEU A 124 -1.37 0.73 11.93
C LEU A 124 -2.42 1.82 12.15
N ALA A 125 -2.18 2.71 13.11
CA ALA A 125 -3.05 3.86 13.36
C ALA A 125 -3.09 4.80 12.13
N TRP A 126 -1.95 5.00 11.45
CA TRP A 126 -1.91 5.72 10.18
C TRP A 126 -2.81 5.07 9.12
N VAL A 127 -2.75 3.74 8.93
CA VAL A 127 -3.66 3.04 8.00
C VAL A 127 -5.11 3.26 8.42
N PHE A 128 -5.42 3.09 9.70
CA PHE A 128 -6.77 3.29 10.25
C PHE A 128 -7.36 4.67 9.93
N GLU A 129 -6.58 5.74 10.08
CA GLU A 129 -7.04 7.10 9.75
C GLU A 129 -7.16 7.32 8.25
N LEU A 130 -6.27 6.73 7.44
CA LEU A 130 -6.40 6.77 5.97
C LEU A 130 -7.68 6.11 5.45
N LEU A 131 -8.14 5.03 6.08
CA LEU A 131 -9.40 4.36 5.75
C LEU A 131 -10.59 5.32 5.92
N GLN A 132 -10.55 6.11 6.98
CA GLN A 132 -11.59 7.08 7.33
C GLN A 132 -11.46 8.40 6.58
N LYS A 133 -10.37 8.58 5.81
CA LYS A 133 -10.01 9.84 5.14
C LYS A 133 -9.70 10.98 6.13
N ASP A 134 -9.29 10.65 7.35
CA ASP A 134 -8.73 11.63 8.29
C ASP A 134 -7.23 11.79 8.03
N TYR A 135 -6.91 12.57 6.99
CA TYR A 135 -5.54 12.82 6.58
C TYR A 135 -4.73 13.62 7.61
N SER A 136 -5.40 14.40 8.45
CA SER A 136 -4.76 15.18 9.51
C SER A 136 -4.28 14.27 10.64
N ALA A 137 -5.15 13.36 11.11
CA ALA A 137 -4.79 12.36 12.11
C ALA A 137 -3.75 11.37 11.57
N ALA A 138 -3.88 10.93 10.31
CA ALA A 138 -2.88 10.09 9.67
C ALA A 138 -1.49 10.76 9.70
N LYS A 139 -1.40 12.05 9.38
CA LYS A 139 -0.14 12.80 9.42
C LYS A 139 0.49 12.82 10.82
N ILE A 140 -0.30 12.95 11.88
CA ILE A 140 0.19 12.89 13.26
C ILE A 140 0.85 11.54 13.55
N HIS A 141 0.21 10.44 13.15
CA HIS A 141 0.73 9.09 13.39
C HIS A 141 2.02 8.80 12.63
N VAL A 142 2.15 9.25 11.37
CA VAL A 142 3.40 9.06 10.62
C VAL A 142 4.54 9.89 11.19
N GLN A 143 4.26 11.11 11.68
CA GLN A 143 5.24 11.93 12.38
C GLN A 143 5.67 11.30 13.70
N ALA A 144 4.73 10.74 14.47
CA ALA A 144 5.03 10.03 15.70
C ALA A 144 5.93 8.81 15.45
N ALA A 145 5.61 7.99 14.44
CA ALA A 145 6.45 6.85 14.05
C ALA A 145 7.85 7.28 13.59
N SER A 146 7.94 8.38 12.84
CA SER A 146 9.22 8.93 12.40
C SER A 146 10.07 9.40 13.58
N ARG A 147 9.46 10.04 14.58
CA ARG A 147 10.14 10.43 15.82
C ARG A 147 10.63 9.22 16.60
N LEU A 148 9.77 8.21 16.79
CA LEU A 148 10.11 6.97 17.49
C LEU A 148 11.26 6.24 16.79
N LEU A 149 11.24 6.20 15.45
CA LEU A 149 12.30 5.61 14.64
C LEU A 149 13.63 6.35 14.82
N SER A 150 13.65 7.68 14.72
CA SER A 150 14.86 8.48 14.97
C SER A 150 15.41 8.27 16.39
N GLU A 151 14.51 8.15 17.37
CA GLU A 151 14.90 7.83 18.74
C GLU A 151 15.47 6.42 18.87
N LEU A 152 15.00 5.44 18.09
CA LEU A 152 15.54 4.07 18.03
C LEU A 152 16.92 4.02 17.38
N GLU A 153 17.13 4.80 16.32
CA GLU A 153 18.39 4.92 15.59
C GLU A 153 19.47 5.74 16.34
N ALA A 154 19.11 6.39 17.44
CA ALA A 154 20.04 7.21 18.20
C ALA A 154 21.27 6.40 18.68
N PRO A 155 22.51 6.93 18.55
CA PRO A 155 23.74 6.21 18.91
C PRO A 155 23.81 5.76 20.37
N SER A 156 23.02 6.36 21.25
CA SER A 156 22.91 6.02 22.66
C SER A 156 22.23 4.66 22.89
N ASN A 157 21.47 4.15 21.92
CA ASN A 157 20.79 2.88 22.05
C ASN A 157 21.73 1.74 21.67
N LYS A 158 22.06 0.88 22.63
CA LYS A 158 22.74 -0.39 22.35
C LYS A 158 21.73 -1.37 21.77
N LEU A 159 21.52 -1.30 20.47
CA LEU A 159 20.64 -2.24 19.78
C LEU A 159 21.32 -3.60 19.61
N GLU A 160 20.62 -4.68 19.91
CA GLU A 160 21.11 -6.01 19.59
C GLU A 160 21.22 -6.20 18.07
N LYS A 161 22.24 -6.94 17.63
CA LYS A 161 22.46 -7.23 16.20
C LYS A 161 21.25 -7.92 15.54
N SER A 162 20.52 -8.73 16.31
CA SER A 162 19.27 -9.40 15.93
C SER A 162 18.14 -8.41 15.56
N MET A 163 18.15 -7.20 16.13
CA MET A 163 17.10 -6.19 15.95
C MET A 163 17.39 -5.22 14.80
N LEU A 164 18.61 -5.22 14.25
CA LEU A 164 18.99 -4.33 13.14
C LEU A 164 18.23 -4.62 11.84
N GLY A 165 18.01 -5.91 11.54
CA GLY A 165 17.23 -6.32 10.37
C GLY A 165 15.78 -5.84 10.46
N LEU A 166 15.17 -6.03 11.64
CA LEU A 166 13.83 -5.54 11.96
C LEU A 166 13.74 -4.01 11.86
N LEU A 167 14.73 -3.28 12.40
CA LEU A 167 14.75 -1.82 12.34
C LEU A 167 14.82 -1.32 10.90
N THR A 168 15.55 -2.02 10.03
CA THR A 168 15.66 -1.69 8.61
C THR A 168 14.31 -1.88 7.90
N GLU A 169 13.60 -2.97 8.19
CA GLU A 169 12.25 -3.22 7.67
C GLU A 169 11.25 -2.15 8.14
N ILE A 170 11.24 -1.84 9.45
CA ILE A 170 10.39 -0.77 10.02
C ILE A 170 10.71 0.58 9.38
N LYS A 171 11.99 0.90 9.20
CA LYS A 171 12.44 2.15 8.57
C LYS A 171 11.89 2.29 7.16
N SER A 172 12.01 1.24 6.35
CA SER A 172 11.50 1.25 4.98
C SER A 172 10.00 1.56 4.95
N VAL A 173 9.23 0.94 5.84
CA VAL A 173 7.78 1.17 5.95
C VAL A 173 7.47 2.60 6.38
N VAL A 174 8.15 3.12 7.41
CA VAL A 174 7.93 4.49 7.91
C VAL A 174 8.22 5.52 6.81
N GLN A 175 9.33 5.35 6.08
CA GLN A 175 9.69 6.23 4.96
C GLN A 175 8.67 6.16 3.81
N HIS A 176 8.16 4.95 3.53
CA HIS A 176 7.12 4.73 2.54
C HIS A 176 5.80 5.43 2.91
N CYS A 177 5.34 5.23 4.15
CA CYS A 177 4.14 5.88 4.69
C CYS A 177 4.30 7.41 4.73
N ALA A 178 5.50 7.92 5.06
CA ALA A 178 5.79 9.35 5.04
C ALA A 178 5.72 9.92 3.62
N SER A 179 6.28 9.21 2.63
CA SER A 179 6.23 9.59 1.22
C SER A 179 4.79 9.63 0.71
N TYR A 180 3.98 8.61 1.04
CA TYR A 180 2.55 8.58 0.70
C TYR A 180 1.80 9.75 1.35
N THR A 181 2.07 10.02 2.63
CA THR A 181 1.41 11.11 3.36
C THR A 181 1.71 12.45 2.72
N LYS A 182 2.98 12.73 2.41
CA LYS A 182 3.40 13.95 1.72
C LYS A 182 2.73 14.08 0.34
N ALA A 183 2.79 13.02 -0.47
CA ALA A 183 2.30 13.08 -1.84
C ALA A 183 0.76 13.19 -1.95
N ILE A 184 0.03 12.49 -1.08
CA ILE A 184 -1.42 12.28 -1.21
C ILE A 184 -2.23 13.01 -0.15
N CYS A 185 -1.75 13.06 1.09
CA CYS A 185 -2.55 13.51 2.24
C CYS A 185 -2.38 15.01 2.50
N GLU A 186 -1.25 15.61 2.12
CA GLU A 186 -1.04 17.05 2.30
C GLU A 186 -1.88 17.86 1.32
N ASP A 187 -2.61 18.85 1.85
CA ASP A 187 -3.42 19.77 1.06
C ASP A 187 -2.54 20.83 0.42
N ASN A 188 -2.64 20.94 -0.91
CA ASN A 188 -1.84 21.87 -1.71
C ASN A 188 -2.70 23.09 -2.07
N PHE A 189 -3.40 23.67 -1.08
CA PHE A 189 -4.28 24.83 -1.30
C PHE A 189 -3.53 26.03 -1.86
N ASP A 190 -2.30 26.26 -1.40
CA ASP A 190 -1.43 27.33 -1.92
C ASP A 190 -1.04 27.09 -3.38
N LEU A 191 -1.02 25.83 -3.80
CA LEU A 191 -0.51 25.44 -5.11
C LEU A 191 -1.54 25.68 -6.22
N LEU A 192 -2.83 25.35 -5.99
CA LEU A 192 -3.91 25.72 -6.92
C LEU A 192 -4.00 27.25 -7.12
N LYS A 193 -3.63 28.01 -6.08
CA LYS A 193 -3.59 29.47 -6.14
C LYS A 193 -2.38 29.97 -6.94
N THR A 194 -1.22 29.34 -6.78
CA THR A 194 0.02 29.70 -7.51
C THR A 194 -0.03 29.28 -8.98
N LEU A 195 -0.67 28.14 -9.28
CA LEU A 195 -0.92 27.64 -10.63
C LEU A 195 -1.84 28.55 -11.47
N ALA A 196 -2.64 29.40 -10.83
CA ALA A 196 -3.50 30.37 -11.52
C ALA A 196 -2.73 31.61 -12.01
N ASP A 197 -1.53 31.86 -11.48
CA ASP A 197 -0.74 33.07 -11.74
C ASP A 197 0.38 32.88 -12.78
N GLU A 198 0.73 31.64 -13.14
CA GLU A 198 1.70 31.34 -14.20
C GLU A 198 1.00 31.14 -15.57
N PRO A 199 1.61 31.61 -16.69
CA PRO A 199 1.06 31.44 -18.03
C PRO A 199 1.31 30.00 -18.52
N ILE A 200 0.53 29.04 -18.04
CA ILE A 200 0.78 27.61 -18.28
C ILE A 200 -0.18 27.05 -19.33
N VAL A 201 0.41 26.31 -20.27
CA VAL A 201 -0.18 25.60 -21.40
C VAL A 201 -1.03 24.37 -20.99
N ALA A 202 -0.94 23.90 -19.75
CA ALA A 202 -1.77 22.85 -19.18
C ALA A 202 -2.89 23.50 -18.37
N ARG A 203 -4.12 23.40 -18.88
CA ARG A 203 -5.26 24.11 -18.31
C ARG A 203 -5.67 23.42 -17.03
N THR A 204 -6.21 24.16 -16.06
CA THR A 204 -6.84 23.60 -14.85
C THR A 204 -7.91 22.55 -15.17
N GLU A 205 -8.45 22.60 -16.40
CA GLU A 205 -9.32 21.60 -17.04
C GLU A 205 -8.70 20.19 -17.08
N ASP A 206 -7.38 20.06 -17.19
CA ASP A 206 -6.65 18.79 -17.25
C ASP A 206 -6.62 18.05 -15.89
N LEU A 207 -6.94 18.74 -14.79
CA LEU A 207 -7.06 18.15 -13.45
C LEU A 207 -8.46 17.60 -13.16
N ILE A 208 -9.43 17.82 -14.06
CA ILE A 208 -10.80 17.36 -13.89
C ILE A 208 -10.85 15.86 -14.21
N ILE A 209 -11.08 15.06 -13.17
CA ILE A 209 -11.32 13.62 -13.34
C ILE A 209 -12.79 13.43 -13.73
N PRO A 210 -13.09 12.86 -14.90
CA PRO A 210 -14.47 12.56 -15.27
C PRO A 210 -15.07 11.54 -14.26
N PRO A 211 -16.40 11.51 -14.10
CA PRO A 211 -17.04 10.54 -13.22
C PRO A 211 -16.60 9.11 -13.54
N VAL A 212 -15.99 8.44 -12.56
CA VAL A 212 -15.56 7.04 -12.69
C VAL A 212 -16.79 6.15 -12.80
N GLN A 213 -16.82 5.32 -13.85
CA GLN A 213 -17.95 4.43 -14.17
C GLN A 213 -17.67 2.96 -13.79
N SER A 214 -16.40 2.56 -13.82
CA SER A 214 -15.90 1.23 -13.44
C SER A 214 -14.44 1.32 -13.02
N LEU A 215 -13.91 0.27 -12.38
CA LEU A 215 -12.48 0.20 -12.05
C LEU A 215 -11.59 0.06 -13.29
N ILE A 216 -12.10 -0.57 -14.36
CA ILE A 216 -11.46 -0.60 -15.68
C ILE A 216 -11.36 0.83 -16.23
N HIS A 217 -12.46 1.60 -16.21
CA HIS A 217 -12.45 2.99 -16.66
C HIS A 217 -11.50 3.86 -15.81
N ALA A 218 -11.49 3.69 -14.48
CA ALA A 218 -10.52 4.41 -13.64
C ALA A 218 -9.07 4.07 -14.00
N ARG A 219 -8.76 2.78 -14.21
CA ARG A 219 -7.45 2.31 -14.63
C ARG A 219 -7.03 2.98 -15.94
N ASP A 220 -7.91 3.00 -16.94
CA ASP A 220 -7.60 3.55 -18.26
C ASP A 220 -7.37 5.07 -18.23
N LEU A 221 -8.16 5.81 -17.45
CA LEU A 221 -7.95 7.25 -17.23
C LEU A 221 -6.54 7.55 -16.68
N LEU A 222 -6.08 6.76 -15.71
CA LEU A 222 -4.77 6.96 -15.12
C LEU A 222 -3.64 6.55 -16.07
N LEU A 223 -3.78 5.43 -16.78
CA LEU A 223 -2.77 5.00 -17.76
C LEU A 223 -2.61 6.01 -18.90
N ASP A 224 -3.72 6.58 -19.39
CA ASP A 224 -3.68 7.66 -20.38
C ASP A 224 -2.94 8.89 -19.83
N SER A 225 -3.28 9.34 -18.63
CA SER A 225 -2.60 10.46 -17.97
C SER A 225 -1.10 10.21 -17.78
N ILE A 226 -0.70 9.01 -17.33
CA ILE A 226 0.71 8.63 -17.20
C ILE A 226 1.41 8.69 -18.55
N SER A 227 0.78 8.14 -19.59
CA SER A 227 1.35 8.11 -20.94
C SER A 227 1.55 9.52 -21.51
N ARG A 228 0.56 10.41 -21.32
CA ARG A 228 0.66 11.82 -21.70
C ARG A 228 1.78 12.54 -20.95
N TYR A 229 1.88 12.35 -19.64
CA TYR A 229 2.97 12.91 -18.84
C TYR A 229 4.34 12.45 -19.34
N LEU A 230 4.51 11.14 -19.60
CA LEU A 230 5.77 10.57 -20.05
C LEU A 230 6.17 10.99 -21.47
N ALA A 231 5.19 11.32 -22.32
CA ALA A 231 5.41 11.87 -23.66
C ALA A 231 5.67 13.40 -23.67
N SER A 232 5.39 14.09 -22.56
CA SER A 232 5.56 15.53 -22.41
C SER A 232 6.97 15.91 -21.95
N GLU A 233 7.28 17.21 -21.97
CA GLU A 233 8.50 17.75 -21.36
C GLU A 233 8.42 17.64 -19.83
N LYS A 234 9.35 16.88 -19.24
CA LYS A 234 9.37 16.58 -17.80
C LYS A 234 9.94 17.74 -16.99
N THR A 235 9.14 18.77 -16.80
CA THR A 235 9.42 19.89 -15.90
C THR A 235 8.90 19.62 -14.48
N ASP A 236 9.42 20.32 -13.47
CA ASP A 236 8.89 20.27 -12.09
C ASP A 236 7.39 20.57 -12.06
N HIS A 237 6.98 21.55 -12.86
CA HIS A 237 5.60 21.93 -13.03
C HIS A 237 4.72 20.78 -13.56
N SER A 238 5.15 20.11 -14.65
CA SER A 238 4.42 18.98 -15.22
C SER A 238 4.31 17.79 -14.26
N ALA A 239 5.37 17.53 -13.48
CA ALA A 239 5.39 16.47 -12.47
C ALA A 239 4.40 16.76 -11.35
N GLN A 240 4.34 18.01 -10.91
CA GLN A 240 3.42 18.46 -9.88
C GLN A 240 1.96 18.37 -10.34
N LEU A 241 1.65 18.77 -11.57
CA LEU A 241 0.32 18.57 -12.16
C LEU A 241 -0.05 17.08 -12.24
N GLN A 242 0.89 16.23 -12.65
CA GLN A 242 0.65 14.79 -12.69
C GLN A 242 0.40 14.20 -11.30
N ARG A 243 1.12 14.64 -10.26
CA ARG A 243 0.83 14.25 -8.87
C ARG A 243 -0.56 14.68 -8.43
N LEU A 244 -0.96 15.91 -8.75
CA LEU A 244 -2.31 16.40 -8.43
C LEU A 244 -3.40 15.61 -9.16
N TYR A 245 -3.17 15.25 -10.42
CA TYR A 245 -4.05 14.36 -11.17
C TYR A 245 -4.19 13.01 -10.46
N ILE A 246 -3.08 12.37 -10.09
CA ILE A 246 -3.08 11.08 -9.35
C ILE A 246 -3.85 11.20 -8.03
N LYS A 247 -3.65 12.29 -7.27
CA LYS A 247 -4.38 12.55 -6.01
C LYS A 247 -5.90 12.68 -6.26
N SER A 248 -6.31 13.47 -7.25
CA SER A 248 -7.71 13.66 -7.62
C SER A 248 -8.34 12.36 -8.14
N TRP A 249 -7.61 11.62 -8.97
CA TRP A 249 -8.01 10.32 -9.50
C TRP A 249 -8.22 9.30 -8.38
N LEU A 250 -7.32 9.25 -7.41
CA LEU A 250 -7.43 8.36 -6.26
C LEU A 250 -8.68 8.67 -5.44
N LYS A 251 -8.97 9.96 -5.22
CA LYS A 251 -10.19 10.42 -4.53
C LYS A 251 -11.45 10.00 -5.30
N ALA A 252 -11.49 10.21 -6.62
CA ALA A 252 -12.61 9.84 -7.47
C ALA A 252 -12.84 8.32 -7.46
N THR A 253 -11.77 7.54 -7.58
CA THR A 253 -11.81 6.08 -7.58
C THR A 253 -12.28 5.52 -6.24
N ARG A 254 -11.80 6.07 -5.11
CA ARG A 254 -12.29 5.71 -3.77
C ARG A 254 -13.77 6.05 -3.58
N SER A 255 -14.21 7.20 -4.08
CA SER A 255 -15.64 7.59 -4.07
C SER A 255 -16.49 6.59 -4.85
N TYR A 256 -16.04 6.18 -6.05
CA TYR A 256 -16.70 5.14 -6.83
C TYR A 256 -16.79 3.81 -6.06
N CYS A 257 -15.68 3.33 -5.49
CA CYS A 257 -15.64 2.08 -4.75
C CYS A 257 -16.59 2.07 -3.54
N SER A 258 -16.76 3.20 -2.86
CA SER A 258 -17.70 3.30 -1.74
C SER A 258 -19.17 3.13 -2.14
N ARG A 259 -19.49 3.31 -3.42
CA ARG A 259 -20.85 3.20 -3.98
C ARG A 259 -21.07 1.92 -4.80
N SER A 260 -20.01 1.42 -5.45
CA SER A 260 -20.08 0.25 -6.32
C SER A 260 -19.78 -1.02 -5.55
N THR A 261 -20.73 -1.96 -5.58
CA THR A 261 -20.65 -3.20 -4.79
C THR A 261 -20.22 -4.43 -5.56
N ARG A 262 -20.00 -4.30 -6.87
CA ARG A 262 -19.94 -5.46 -7.80
C ARG A 262 -18.59 -5.69 -8.45
N GLU A 263 -17.61 -4.85 -8.17
CA GLU A 263 -16.33 -4.91 -8.87
C GLU A 263 -15.46 -6.08 -8.36
N PRO A 264 -14.97 -6.95 -9.27
CA PRO A 264 -14.03 -8.02 -8.94
C PRO A 264 -12.80 -7.53 -8.18
N HIS A 265 -12.30 -8.35 -7.26
CA HIS A 265 -11.10 -8.04 -6.48
C HIS A 265 -9.86 -7.78 -7.34
N VAL A 266 -9.77 -8.45 -8.49
CA VAL A 266 -8.64 -8.29 -9.42
C VAL A 266 -8.56 -6.87 -9.98
N TYR A 267 -9.70 -6.21 -10.26
CA TYR A 267 -9.69 -4.83 -10.75
C TYR A 267 -9.28 -3.81 -9.69
N LYS A 268 -9.47 -4.14 -8.42
CA LYS A 268 -9.00 -3.32 -7.30
C LYS A 268 -7.47 -3.36 -7.24
N LYS A 269 -6.90 -4.55 -7.43
CA LYS A 269 -5.45 -4.74 -7.56
C LYS A 269 -4.91 -3.98 -8.76
N THR A 270 -5.52 -4.08 -9.95
CA THR A 270 -5.03 -3.36 -11.13
C THR A 270 -5.02 -1.85 -10.93
N VAL A 271 -6.07 -1.28 -10.33
CA VAL A 271 -6.13 0.15 -9.99
C VAL A 271 -5.02 0.54 -9.01
N GLN A 272 -4.76 -0.27 -7.98
CA GLN A 272 -3.65 -0.03 -7.05
C GLN A 272 -2.28 -0.10 -7.75
N LEU A 273 -2.09 -1.02 -8.69
CA LEU A 273 -0.85 -1.11 -9.46
C LEU A 273 -0.68 0.09 -10.40
N CYS A 274 -1.75 0.57 -11.04
CA CYS A 274 -1.70 1.81 -11.83
C CYS A 274 -1.35 3.03 -10.96
N PHE A 275 -1.88 3.11 -9.73
CA PHE A 275 -1.47 4.13 -8.77
C PHE A 275 0.03 4.08 -8.51
N ASN A 276 0.55 2.89 -8.17
CA ASN A 276 1.99 2.71 -7.91
C ASN A 276 2.83 3.04 -9.14
N LEU A 277 2.38 2.67 -10.34
CA LEU A 277 3.04 2.97 -11.60
C LEU A 277 3.11 4.47 -11.84
N GLY A 278 2.00 5.19 -11.63
CA GLY A 278 1.96 6.64 -11.76
C GLY A 278 2.89 7.34 -10.77
N MET A 279 2.89 6.89 -9.52
CA MET A 279 3.82 7.41 -8.50
C MET A 279 5.29 7.07 -8.81
N ALA A 280 5.56 5.91 -9.41
CA ALA A 280 6.92 5.48 -9.74
C ALA A 280 7.58 6.33 -10.82
N PHE A 281 6.80 6.91 -11.74
CA PHE A 281 7.33 7.74 -12.81
C PHE A 281 7.42 9.23 -12.49
N LEU A 282 6.91 9.65 -11.34
CA LEU A 282 7.14 11.00 -10.82
C LEU A 282 8.58 11.15 -10.29
N PRO A 283 9.14 12.38 -10.28
CA PRO A 283 10.41 12.64 -9.63
C PRO A 283 10.35 12.45 -8.11
N GLU A 284 11.50 12.26 -7.47
CA GLU A 284 11.62 12.07 -6.02
C GLU A 284 11.00 13.24 -5.22
N SER A 285 11.10 14.46 -5.72
CA SER A 285 10.53 15.65 -5.08
C SER A 285 9.02 15.52 -4.82
N GLU A 286 8.30 14.89 -5.75
CA GLU A 286 6.85 14.75 -5.77
C GLU A 286 6.37 13.41 -5.19
N ALA A 287 7.11 12.31 -5.42
CA ALA A 287 6.69 10.95 -5.03
C ALA A 287 7.52 10.30 -3.91
N GLY A 288 8.64 10.91 -3.51
CA GLY A 288 9.55 10.37 -2.51
C GLY A 288 10.00 8.95 -2.85
N THR A 289 9.89 8.04 -1.87
CA THR A 289 10.29 6.63 -2.02
C THR A 289 9.45 5.81 -3.01
N PHE A 290 8.34 6.34 -3.52
CA PHE A 290 7.64 5.69 -4.63
C PHE A 290 8.37 5.89 -5.96
N SER A 291 9.15 6.96 -6.11
CA SER A 291 9.82 7.29 -7.37
C SER A 291 10.89 6.25 -7.72
N CYS A 292 10.92 5.84 -8.98
CA CYS A 292 11.99 4.99 -9.51
C CYS A 292 13.36 5.71 -9.55
N GLN A 293 13.37 7.04 -9.45
CA GLN A 293 14.59 7.85 -9.33
C GLN A 293 15.17 7.78 -7.91
N ALA A 294 14.30 7.71 -6.90
CA ALA A 294 14.71 7.62 -5.49
C ALA A 294 15.13 6.20 -5.13
N THR A 295 14.41 5.18 -5.61
CA THR A 295 14.70 3.78 -5.30
C THR A 295 14.31 2.82 -6.43
N PRO A 296 15.23 1.95 -6.88
CA PRO A 296 14.90 0.87 -7.83
C PRO A 296 13.83 -0.09 -7.29
N ASN A 297 13.69 -0.22 -5.97
CA ASN A 297 12.75 -1.14 -5.33
C ASN A 297 11.28 -0.84 -5.68
N ALA A 298 10.97 0.41 -6.05
CA ALA A 298 9.61 0.76 -6.50
C ALA A 298 9.21 0.02 -7.78
N VAL A 299 10.14 -0.09 -8.74
CA VAL A 299 9.93 -0.81 -10.00
C VAL A 299 10.02 -2.31 -9.77
N GLU A 300 10.91 -2.77 -8.90
CA GLU A 300 10.99 -4.19 -8.53
C GLU A 300 9.66 -4.70 -7.94
N HIS A 301 9.07 -3.96 -7.00
CA HIS A 301 7.75 -4.25 -6.43
C HIS A 301 6.64 -4.30 -7.50
N LEU A 302 6.65 -3.36 -8.45
CA LEU A 302 5.70 -3.37 -9.56
C LEU A 302 5.83 -4.64 -10.40
N LEU A 303 7.05 -5.04 -10.75
CA LEU A 303 7.29 -6.26 -11.52
C LEU A 303 6.86 -7.52 -10.76
N GLU A 304 7.18 -7.63 -9.47
CA GLU A 304 6.71 -8.73 -8.63
C GLU A 304 5.19 -8.78 -8.51
N ALA A 305 4.54 -7.63 -8.42
CA ALA A 305 3.09 -7.56 -8.34
C ALA A 305 2.43 -7.92 -9.68
N TYR A 306 3.00 -7.50 -10.82
CA TYR A 306 2.54 -7.94 -12.14
C TYR A 306 2.72 -9.45 -12.32
N GLU A 307 3.87 -10.01 -11.95
CA GLU A 307 4.09 -11.47 -11.99
C GLU A 307 3.04 -12.24 -11.18
N ARG A 308 2.76 -11.80 -9.94
CA ARG A 308 1.70 -12.39 -9.11
C ARG A 308 0.33 -12.28 -9.75
N LEU A 309 0.02 -11.14 -10.36
CA LEU A 309 -1.25 -10.90 -11.05
C LEU A 309 -1.40 -11.83 -12.26
N VAL A 310 -0.34 -12.06 -13.03
CA VAL A 310 -0.33 -13.02 -14.15
C VAL A 310 -0.62 -14.44 -13.66
N VAL A 311 0.02 -14.86 -12.56
CA VAL A 311 -0.21 -16.19 -11.97
C VAL A 311 -1.65 -16.33 -11.46
N GLU A 312 -2.17 -15.34 -10.71
CA GLU A 312 -3.55 -15.34 -10.22
C GLU A 312 -4.56 -15.44 -11.37
N LYS A 313 -4.30 -14.73 -12.47
CA LYS A 313 -5.14 -14.76 -13.67
C LYS A 313 -5.14 -16.15 -14.33
N GLN A 314 -3.98 -16.80 -14.47
CA GLN A 314 -3.86 -18.15 -15.05
C GLN A 314 -4.70 -19.19 -14.29
N THR A 315 -4.87 -19.03 -12.97
CA THR A 315 -5.73 -19.93 -12.18
C THR A 315 -7.23 -19.75 -12.40
N ARG A 316 -7.66 -18.66 -13.05
CA ARG A 316 -9.09 -18.31 -13.25
C ARG A 316 -9.66 -18.67 -14.63
N GLY A 317 -8.86 -19.22 -15.54
CA GLY A 317 -9.28 -19.53 -16.93
C GLY A 317 -9.09 -18.36 -17.90
N SER A 318 -9.65 -18.42 -19.11
CA SER A 318 -9.67 -17.33 -20.08
C SER A 318 -11.03 -16.62 -20.09
N GLY A 319 -11.05 -15.31 -20.33
CA GLY A 319 -12.28 -14.50 -20.38
C GLY A 319 -11.97 -13.02 -20.68
N PRO A 320 -12.97 -12.21 -21.08
CA PRO A 320 -12.77 -10.82 -21.49
C PRO A 320 -12.16 -9.94 -20.38
N ASP A 321 -12.45 -10.27 -19.12
CA ASP A 321 -11.85 -9.63 -17.95
C ASP A 321 -10.32 -9.83 -17.89
N ASN A 322 -9.84 -10.99 -18.35
CA ASN A 322 -8.43 -11.35 -18.35
C ASN A 322 -7.65 -10.67 -19.46
N ASP A 323 -8.29 -10.45 -20.62
CA ASP A 323 -7.67 -9.73 -21.74
C ASP A 323 -7.42 -8.27 -21.36
N SER A 324 -8.39 -7.63 -20.71
CA SER A 324 -8.23 -6.25 -20.23
C SER A 324 -7.13 -6.09 -19.18
N ILE A 325 -6.92 -7.11 -18.34
CA ILE A 325 -5.81 -7.12 -17.37
C ILE A 325 -4.47 -7.24 -18.10
N ASP A 326 -4.38 -8.10 -19.11
CA ASP A 326 -3.16 -8.26 -19.89
C ASP A 326 -2.78 -6.99 -20.64
N GLU A 327 -3.75 -6.30 -21.25
CA GLU A 327 -3.53 -5.01 -21.91
C GLU A 327 -2.90 -4.00 -20.94
N MET A 328 -3.42 -3.89 -19.71
CA MET A 328 -2.81 -3.02 -18.70
C MET A 328 -1.39 -3.44 -18.35
N ILE A 329 -1.14 -4.73 -18.14
CA ILE A 329 0.20 -5.22 -17.78
C ILE A 329 1.17 -4.96 -18.94
N VAL A 330 0.76 -5.22 -20.18
CA VAL A 330 1.54 -4.94 -21.39
C VAL A 330 1.92 -3.47 -21.44
N MET A 331 0.94 -2.56 -21.36
CA MET A 331 1.19 -1.12 -21.35
C MET A 331 2.16 -0.72 -20.22
N ALA A 332 1.94 -1.22 -19.00
CA ALA A 332 2.81 -0.91 -17.87
C ALA A 332 4.25 -1.39 -18.08
N LEU A 333 4.45 -2.59 -18.64
CA LEU A 333 5.77 -3.13 -18.93
C LEU A 333 6.47 -2.35 -20.04
N GLU A 334 5.75 -1.95 -21.09
CA GLU A 334 6.29 -1.08 -22.15
C GLU A 334 6.76 0.26 -21.59
N LEU A 335 5.97 0.88 -20.70
CA LEU A 335 6.37 2.10 -20.00
C LEU A 335 7.64 1.87 -19.16
N ILE A 336 7.72 0.77 -18.41
CA ILE A 336 8.91 0.43 -17.62
C ILE A 336 10.15 0.25 -18.53
N ILE A 337 10.01 -0.50 -19.63
CA ILE A 337 11.11 -0.75 -20.58
C ILE A 337 11.60 0.56 -21.22
N GLY A 338 10.69 1.48 -21.52
CA GLY A 338 11.00 2.76 -22.16
C GLY A 338 11.58 3.81 -21.22
N GLN A 339 11.18 3.82 -19.94
CA GLN A 339 11.49 4.91 -19.01
C GLN A 339 12.52 4.57 -17.93
N VAL A 340 12.66 3.31 -17.55
CA VAL A 340 13.57 2.90 -16.46
C VAL A 340 14.97 2.68 -17.02
N HIS A 341 16.00 3.27 -16.40
CA HIS A 341 17.40 3.09 -16.86
C HIS A 341 18.08 1.83 -16.30
N HIS A 342 17.53 1.21 -15.25
CA HIS A 342 18.12 0.06 -14.60
C HIS A 342 18.06 -1.21 -15.47
N VAL A 343 19.21 -1.62 -16.02
CA VAL A 343 19.33 -2.69 -17.03
C VAL A 343 18.63 -3.99 -16.61
N HIS A 344 18.85 -4.47 -15.38
CA HIS A 344 18.24 -5.72 -14.92
C HIS A 344 16.72 -5.65 -14.79
N LEU A 345 16.17 -4.50 -14.41
CA LEU A 345 14.72 -4.34 -14.25
C LEU A 345 14.04 -4.23 -15.62
N ARG A 346 14.68 -3.54 -16.57
CA ARG A 346 14.25 -3.52 -17.98
C ARG A 346 14.26 -4.93 -18.59
N ALA A 347 15.33 -5.69 -18.37
CA ALA A 347 15.45 -7.05 -18.88
C ALA A 347 14.38 -7.97 -18.28
N ARG A 348 14.11 -7.85 -16.97
CA ARG A 348 13.02 -8.59 -16.30
C ARG A 348 11.65 -8.19 -16.86
N ALA A 349 11.40 -6.90 -17.06
CA ALA A 349 10.16 -6.40 -17.67
C ALA A 349 9.97 -6.95 -19.10
N ALA A 350 11.02 -6.91 -19.92
CA ALA A 350 10.99 -7.44 -21.29
C ALA A 350 10.74 -8.96 -21.32
N LEU A 351 11.34 -9.72 -20.41
CA LEU A 351 11.09 -11.16 -20.29
C LEU A 351 9.64 -11.45 -19.88
N LEU A 352 9.07 -10.68 -18.95
CA LEU A 352 7.68 -10.83 -18.54
C LEU A 352 6.72 -10.48 -19.70
N LEU A 353 7.01 -9.42 -20.43
CA LEU A 353 6.24 -9.01 -21.62
C LEU A 353 6.25 -10.11 -22.69
N GLN A 354 7.42 -10.67 -22.99
CA GLN A 354 7.56 -11.78 -23.94
C GLN A 354 6.74 -13.01 -23.52
N LYS A 355 6.72 -13.35 -22.22
CA LYS A 355 5.92 -14.46 -21.70
C LYS A 355 4.42 -14.24 -21.88
N LEU A 356 3.95 -13.00 -21.70
CA LEU A 356 2.54 -12.65 -21.89
C LEU A 356 2.13 -12.74 -23.36
N THR A 357 2.91 -12.15 -24.27
CA THR A 357 2.63 -12.20 -25.71
C THR A 357 2.66 -13.63 -26.25
N ALA A 358 3.66 -14.43 -25.87
CA ALA A 358 3.75 -15.83 -26.30
C ALA A 358 2.61 -16.71 -25.76
N HIS A 359 2.03 -16.35 -24.61
CA HIS A 359 0.84 -17.03 -24.09
C HIS A 359 -0.40 -16.69 -24.91
N HIS A 360 -0.59 -15.43 -25.31
CA HIS A 360 -1.69 -15.02 -26.17
C HIS A 360 -1.65 -15.72 -27.54
N GLU A 361 -0.49 -15.80 -28.16
CA GLU A 361 -0.31 -16.50 -29.43
C GLU A 361 -0.70 -17.99 -29.32
N LYS A 362 -0.28 -18.68 -28.24
CA LYS A 362 -0.63 -20.09 -28.02
C LYS A 362 -2.11 -20.32 -27.78
N VAL A 363 -2.78 -19.43 -27.05
CA VAL A 363 -4.22 -19.52 -26.79
C VAL A 363 -5.02 -19.19 -28.05
N ALA A 364 -4.59 -18.21 -28.85
CA ALA A 364 -5.23 -17.84 -30.11
C ALA A 364 -5.15 -18.93 -31.20
N ILE A 365 -4.16 -19.83 -31.14
CA ILE A 365 -3.99 -20.96 -32.08
C ILE A 365 -4.89 -22.16 -31.71
N HIS A 366 -5.50 -22.19 -30.51
CA HIS A 366 -6.47 -23.22 -30.11
C HIS A 366 -7.88 -22.66 -29.86
N PRO A 367 -8.54 -22.01 -30.84
CA PRO A 367 -9.96 -21.75 -30.74
C PRO A 367 -10.71 -23.06 -30.98
N GLY A 368 -11.25 -23.64 -29.92
CA GLY A 368 -12.25 -24.71 -29.89
C GLY A 368 -12.29 -25.68 -31.08
N TRP A 369 -11.78 -26.90 -30.88
CA TRP A 369 -12.43 -28.03 -31.54
C TRP A 369 -13.90 -28.03 -31.09
N PRO A 370 -14.88 -27.97 -32.00
CA PRO A 370 -16.27 -28.06 -31.61
C PRO A 370 -16.47 -29.42 -30.94
N ASP A 371 -17.03 -29.41 -29.73
CA ASP A 371 -17.54 -30.61 -29.09
C ASP A 371 -18.38 -31.38 -30.12
N GLY A 372 -17.88 -32.55 -30.50
CA GLY A 372 -18.56 -33.44 -31.41
C GLY A 372 -19.91 -33.79 -30.81
N THR A 373 -20.97 -33.41 -31.51
CA THR A 373 -22.27 -34.07 -31.39
C THR A 373 -22.07 -35.55 -31.66
N PHE A 374 -22.10 -36.35 -30.61
CA PHE A 374 -22.44 -37.76 -30.71
C PHE A 374 -23.97 -37.84 -30.73
N ASP A 375 -24.52 -38.13 -31.92
CA ASP A 375 -25.85 -38.73 -32.08
C ASP A 375 -25.83 -40.19 -31.62
#